data_AF-A0A2J0LE12-F1
#
_entry.id   AF-A0A2J0LE12-F1
#
_cell.length_a   1.000
_cell.length_b   1.000
_cell.length_c   1.000
_cell.angle_alpha   90.00
_cell.angle_beta   90.00
_cell.angle_gamma   90.00
#
_symmetry.space_group_name_H-M   'P 1'
#
loop_
_entity.id
_entity.type
_entity.pdbx_description
1 polymer ?
#
loop_
_entity_poly.entity_id
_entity_poly.type
_entity_poly.pdbx_seq_one_letter_code
_entity_poly.pdbx_strand_id
1 'polypeptide(L)'
;MDKFREIKRILIITLFFNWLVAFSKLIYGLITKSAAMTADGVHSFADGASNIIGLVGIWAASKPIDEDHPYGHKKYETIATLGISVMLFLASFDIIKGSFLRLFHPVVPDVNAFSFSLMAVAFLINIIVMRYEYKKGRQLSSDVLVCDSIHTKSDMFVSSAVIVTLISTKLGLPIIDTVVAFIIGVLIAKTGFDILKKSSDVLCDGEAVEKAKIARVVSGVFGVKAIHKIRTRGREDDVHVDLHVAVNTSMHVDAAHELSHRISDTLKEKIPGITDVIVHIEPSQYK
;
A
#
# COMPACT_ATOMS: atom_id res chain seq x y z
N MET A 1 17.94 7.74 18.59
CA MET A 1 17.01 6.70 19.10
C MET A 1 15.65 7.28 19.54
N ASP A 2 15.58 8.53 20.05
CA ASP A 2 14.31 9.14 20.51
C ASP A 2 13.26 9.33 19.41
N LYS A 3 13.69 9.73 18.21
CA LYS A 3 12.82 9.96 17.05
C LYS A 3 11.98 8.74 16.66
N PHE A 4 12.61 7.56 16.55
CA PHE A 4 11.91 6.32 16.18
C PHE A 4 10.93 5.88 17.28
N ARG A 5 11.29 6.06 18.55
CA ARG A 5 10.42 5.75 19.69
C ARG A 5 9.21 6.69 19.73
N GLU A 6 9.40 7.96 19.40
CA GLU A 6 8.31 8.94 19.28
C GLU A 6 7.37 8.61 18.11
N ILE A 7 7.91 8.28 16.91
CA ILE A 7 7.11 7.86 15.75
C ILE A 7 6.26 6.62 16.10
N LYS A 8 6.88 5.59 16.68
CA LYS A 8 6.16 4.36 17.09
C LYS A 8 5.06 4.66 18.09
N ARG A 9 5.33 5.53 19.08
CA ARG A 9 4.33 5.93 20.07
C ARG A 9 3.16 6.66 19.41
N ILE A 10 3.42 7.55 18.44
CA ILE A 10 2.37 8.25 17.69
C ILE A 10 1.50 7.24 16.94
N LEU A 11 2.12 6.34 16.17
CA LEU A 11 1.39 5.30 15.41
C LEU A 11 0.51 4.41 16.29
N ILE A 12 0.98 4.04 17.49
CA ILE A 12 0.17 3.25 18.43
C ILE A 12 -1.03 4.04 18.95
N ILE A 13 -0.82 5.32 19.28
CA ILE A 13 -1.89 6.19 19.78
C ILE A 13 -2.94 6.41 18.67
N THR A 14 -2.52 6.68 17.44
CA THR A 14 -3.44 6.93 16.33
C THR A 14 -4.16 5.65 15.91
N LEU A 15 -3.47 4.51 15.90
CA LEU A 15 -4.10 3.20 15.70
C LEU A 15 -5.23 2.94 16.72
N PHE A 16 -5.01 3.27 18.00
CA PHE A 16 -6.05 3.12 19.03
C PHE A 16 -7.29 3.98 18.72
N PHE A 17 -7.11 5.24 18.32
CA PHE A 17 -8.23 6.11 17.95
C PHE A 17 -8.95 5.63 16.68
N ASN A 18 -8.21 5.19 15.67
CA ASN A 18 -8.79 4.65 14.43
C ASN A 18 -9.64 3.40 14.71
N TRP A 19 -9.15 2.50 15.58
CA TRP A 19 -9.90 1.32 16.01
C TRP A 19 -11.14 1.68 16.82
N LEU A 20 -11.03 2.65 17.74
CA LEU A 20 -12.17 3.15 18.51
C LEU A 20 -13.27 3.69 17.59
N VAL A 21 -12.90 4.49 16.59
CA VAL A 21 -13.82 5.03 15.58
C VAL A 21 -14.42 3.91 14.73
N ALA A 22 -13.60 2.98 14.24
CA ALA A 22 -14.04 1.86 13.41
C ALA A 22 -15.08 0.99 14.13
N PHE A 23 -14.80 0.57 15.36
CA PHE A 23 -15.76 -0.23 16.14
C PHE A 23 -17.03 0.54 16.46
N SER A 24 -16.94 1.82 16.79
CA SER A 24 -18.11 2.66 17.09
C SER A 24 -19.05 2.71 15.88
N LYS A 25 -18.51 2.96 14.68
CA LYS A 25 -19.28 2.98 13.43
C LYS A 25 -19.85 1.59 13.10
N LEU A 26 -19.03 0.54 13.22
CA LEU A 26 -19.44 -0.83 12.90
C LEU A 26 -20.60 -1.30 13.78
N ILE A 27 -20.43 -1.22 15.11
CA ILE A 27 -21.43 -1.67 16.09
C ILE A 27 -22.71 -0.87 15.90
N TYR A 28 -22.61 0.45 15.85
CA TYR A 28 -23.79 1.29 15.77
C TYR A 28 -24.47 1.22 14.39
N GLY A 29 -23.72 0.93 13.32
CA GLY A 29 -24.26 0.74 11.98
C GLY A 29 -25.12 -0.52 11.91
N LEU A 30 -24.67 -1.58 12.58
CA LEU A 30 -25.45 -2.82 12.72
C LEU A 30 -26.71 -2.60 13.55
N ILE A 31 -26.63 -1.87 14.68
CA ILE A 31 -27.78 -1.55 15.55
C ILE A 31 -28.83 -0.74 14.78
N THR A 32 -28.41 0.32 14.10
CA THR A 32 -29.29 1.21 13.32
C THR A 32 -29.67 0.64 11.96
N LYS A 33 -29.10 -0.51 11.58
CA LYS A 33 -29.26 -1.14 10.27
C LYS A 33 -28.85 -0.24 9.10
N SER A 34 -28.02 0.79 9.30
CA SER A 34 -27.47 1.61 8.21
C SER A 34 -26.36 0.86 7.47
N ALA A 35 -26.59 0.54 6.20
CA ALA A 35 -25.58 -0.12 5.37
C ALA A 35 -24.39 0.81 5.12
N ALA A 36 -24.61 2.11 4.91
CA ALA A 36 -23.54 3.04 4.62
C ALA A 36 -22.60 3.20 5.83
N MET A 37 -23.16 3.30 7.04
CA MET A 37 -22.37 3.41 8.25
C MET A 37 -21.64 2.12 8.61
N THR A 38 -22.27 0.95 8.39
CA THR A 38 -21.58 -0.34 8.52
C THR A 38 -20.44 -0.46 7.51
N ALA A 39 -20.64 -0.06 6.24
CA ALA A 39 -19.61 -0.11 5.21
C ALA A 39 -18.40 0.77 5.54
N ASP A 40 -18.62 2.01 6.03
CA ASP A 40 -17.57 2.90 6.52
C ASP A 40 -16.85 2.35 7.76
N GLY A 41 -17.59 1.70 8.67
CA GLY A 41 -17.01 1.00 9.82
C GLY A 41 -16.13 -0.18 9.42
N VAL A 42 -16.57 -1.01 8.47
CA VAL A 42 -15.80 -2.13 7.92
C VAL A 42 -14.54 -1.63 7.19
N HIS A 43 -14.66 -0.57 6.40
CA HIS A 43 -13.53 0.09 5.74
C HIS A 43 -12.47 0.53 6.77
N SER A 44 -12.89 1.32 7.75
CA SER A 44 -12.00 1.81 8.82
C SER A 44 -11.37 0.67 9.64
N PHE A 45 -12.11 -0.42 9.86
CA PHE A 45 -11.59 -1.62 10.55
C PHE A 45 -10.54 -2.34 9.70
N ALA A 46 -10.80 -2.51 8.39
CA ALA A 46 -9.88 -3.15 7.47
C ALA A 46 -8.55 -2.39 7.38
N ASP A 47 -8.58 -1.06 7.39
CA ASP A 47 -7.37 -0.22 7.43
C ASP A 47 -6.59 -0.45 8.73
N GLY A 48 -7.29 -0.44 9.86
CA GLY A 48 -6.71 -0.73 11.17
C GLY A 48 -6.06 -2.13 11.25
N ALA A 49 -6.70 -3.14 10.66
CA ALA A 49 -6.16 -4.50 10.58
C ALA A 49 -4.98 -4.59 9.59
N SER A 50 -5.02 -3.83 8.50
CA SER A 50 -3.93 -3.74 7.52
C SER A 50 -2.64 -3.24 8.14
N ASN A 51 -2.71 -2.31 9.09
CA ASN A 51 -1.54 -1.86 9.86
C ASN A 51 -0.90 -3.01 10.66
N ILE A 52 -1.70 -3.89 11.27
CA ILE A 52 -1.19 -5.04 12.02
C ILE A 52 -0.56 -6.06 11.07
N ILE A 53 -1.26 -6.41 9.98
CA ILE A 53 -0.76 -7.35 8.97
C ILE A 53 0.54 -6.83 8.35
N GLY A 54 0.60 -5.52 8.05
CA GLY A 54 1.80 -4.85 7.55
C GLY A 54 2.96 -4.93 8.53
N LEU A 55 2.73 -4.70 9.84
CA LEU A 55 3.77 -4.84 10.86
C LEU A 55 4.33 -6.26 10.95
N VAL A 56 3.46 -7.27 10.87
CA VAL A 56 3.88 -8.69 10.83
C VAL A 56 4.66 -8.99 9.56
N GLY A 57 4.20 -8.46 8.41
CA GLY A 57 4.89 -8.58 7.12
C GLY A 57 6.29 -7.97 7.14
N ILE A 58 6.44 -6.76 7.69
CA ILE A 58 7.73 -6.08 7.86
C ILE A 58 8.64 -6.88 8.79
N TRP A 59 8.11 -7.39 9.91
CA TRP A 59 8.89 -8.23 10.83
C TRP A 59 9.41 -9.48 10.12
N ALA A 60 8.55 -10.19 9.37
CA ALA A 60 8.96 -11.35 8.58
C ALA A 60 9.99 -10.98 7.50
N ALA A 61 9.80 -9.84 6.82
CA ALA A 61 10.69 -9.35 5.77
C ALA A 61 12.05 -8.83 6.26
N SER A 62 12.14 -8.47 7.55
CA SER A 62 13.38 -7.98 8.17
C SER A 62 14.37 -9.08 8.55
N LYS A 63 13.98 -10.35 8.42
CA LYS A 63 14.87 -11.48 8.69
C LYS A 63 16.06 -11.46 7.71
N PRO A 64 17.28 -11.77 8.19
CA PRO A 64 18.46 -11.84 7.33
C PRO A 64 18.32 -12.96 6.29
N ILE A 65 19.25 -12.97 5.33
CA ILE A 65 19.41 -14.06 4.37
C ILE A 65 19.75 -15.36 5.13
N ASP A 66 19.13 -16.47 4.72
CA ASP A 66 19.42 -17.81 5.22
C ASP A 66 19.57 -18.80 4.04
N GLU A 67 19.89 -20.06 4.35
CA GLU A 67 20.12 -21.10 3.33
C GLU A 67 18.88 -21.39 2.48
N ASP A 68 17.69 -21.29 3.07
CA ASP A 68 16.41 -21.53 2.39
C ASP A 68 15.96 -20.30 1.56
N HIS A 69 16.44 -19.11 1.91
CA HIS A 69 16.10 -17.83 1.27
C HIS A 69 17.37 -17.03 0.90
N PRO A 70 18.13 -17.46 -0.13
CA PRO A 70 19.40 -16.82 -0.51
C PRO A 70 19.24 -15.38 -1.02
N TYR A 71 18.04 -14.99 -1.48
CA TYR A 71 17.69 -13.63 -1.87
C TYR A 71 17.02 -12.83 -0.75
N GLY A 72 16.93 -13.40 0.45
CA GLY A 72 16.32 -12.79 1.63
C GLY A 72 14.80 -12.87 1.68
N HIS A 73 14.23 -12.17 2.66
CA HIS A 73 12.83 -12.32 3.07
C HIS A 73 11.93 -11.17 2.61
N LYS A 74 12.41 -10.24 1.78
CA LYS A 74 11.69 -9.01 1.44
C LYS A 74 10.32 -9.25 0.80
N LYS A 75 10.14 -10.35 0.05
CA LYS A 75 8.85 -10.73 -0.55
C LYS A 75 7.76 -11.08 0.48
N TYR A 76 8.09 -11.40 1.73
CA TYR A 76 7.09 -11.63 2.79
C TYR A 76 6.23 -10.39 3.07
N GLU A 77 6.77 -9.19 2.87
CA GLU A 77 5.98 -7.94 2.95
C GLU A 77 4.94 -7.87 1.82
N THR A 78 5.30 -8.29 0.62
CA THR A 78 4.37 -8.40 -0.52
C THR A 78 3.27 -9.44 -0.26
N ILE A 79 3.62 -10.59 0.34
CA ILE A 79 2.65 -11.62 0.73
C ILE A 79 1.68 -11.09 1.79
N ALA A 80 2.17 -10.36 2.79
CA ALA A 80 1.30 -9.71 3.79
C ALA A 80 0.34 -8.70 3.13
N THR A 81 0.84 -7.93 2.17
CA THR A 81 0.03 -6.97 1.38
C THR A 81 -1.03 -7.69 0.54
N LEU A 82 -0.71 -8.87 -0.01
CA LEU A 82 -1.69 -9.72 -0.69
C LEU A 82 -2.78 -10.22 0.26
N GLY A 83 -2.42 -10.59 1.49
CA GLY A 83 -3.38 -10.95 2.55
C GLY A 83 -4.37 -9.81 2.87
N ILE A 84 -3.89 -8.56 2.91
CA ILE A 84 -4.73 -7.37 3.05
C ILE A 84 -5.73 -7.27 1.89
N SER A 85 -5.27 -7.43 0.66
CA SER A 85 -6.13 -7.41 -0.52
C SER A 85 -7.26 -8.45 -0.43
N VAL A 86 -6.95 -9.69 -0.03
CA VAL A 86 -7.96 -10.75 0.16
C VAL A 86 -8.98 -10.34 1.21
N MET A 87 -8.55 -9.77 2.34
CA MET A 87 -9.45 -9.28 3.39
C MET A 87 -10.39 -8.17 2.87
N LEU A 88 -9.87 -7.23 2.09
CA LEU A 88 -10.67 -6.16 1.45
C LEU A 88 -11.68 -6.72 0.44
N PHE A 89 -11.32 -7.75 -0.32
CA PHE A 89 -12.25 -8.43 -1.23
C PHE A 89 -13.39 -9.11 -0.48
N LEU A 90 -13.10 -9.82 0.62
CA LEU A 90 -14.15 -10.44 1.44
C LEU A 90 -15.10 -9.38 2.03
N ALA A 91 -14.53 -8.32 2.60
CA ALA A 91 -15.30 -7.22 3.17
C ALA A 91 -16.19 -6.52 2.12
N SER A 92 -15.62 -6.18 0.96
CA SER A 92 -16.38 -5.53 -0.13
C SER A 92 -17.45 -6.44 -0.71
N PHE A 93 -17.19 -7.73 -0.85
CA PHE A 93 -18.19 -8.70 -1.32
C PHE A 93 -19.41 -8.73 -0.42
N ASP A 94 -19.23 -8.80 0.91
CA ASP A 94 -20.34 -8.79 1.86
C ASP A 94 -21.13 -7.48 1.82
N ILE A 95 -20.45 -6.33 1.71
CA ILE A 95 -21.09 -5.01 1.60
C ILE A 95 -21.91 -4.91 0.29
N ILE A 96 -21.31 -5.27 -0.84
CA ILE A 96 -21.95 -5.18 -2.15
C ILE A 96 -23.16 -6.12 -2.22
N LYS A 97 -23.00 -7.37 -1.78
CA LYS A 97 -24.09 -8.36 -1.71
C LYS A 97 -25.22 -7.87 -0.82
N GLY A 98 -24.90 -7.36 0.37
CA GLY A 98 -25.88 -6.80 1.30
C GLY A 98 -26.63 -5.60 0.72
N SER A 99 -25.91 -4.72 0.01
CA SER A 99 -26.51 -3.55 -0.66
C SER A 99 -27.42 -3.97 -1.81
N PHE A 100 -27.01 -4.95 -2.62
CA PHE A 100 -27.81 -5.47 -3.71
C PHE A 100 -29.13 -6.10 -3.22
N LEU A 101 -29.07 -6.90 -2.14
CA LEU A 101 -30.26 -7.49 -1.52
C LEU A 101 -31.23 -6.43 -0.98
N ARG A 102 -30.70 -5.33 -0.41
CA ARG A 102 -31.50 -4.22 0.11
C ARG A 102 -32.23 -3.40 -0.97
N LEU A 103 -31.80 -3.47 -2.23
CA LEU A 103 -32.54 -2.86 -3.34
C LEU A 103 -33.88 -3.58 -3.58
N PHE A 104 -33.94 -4.90 -3.39
CA PHE A 104 -35.16 -5.70 -3.56
C PHE A 104 -35.98 -5.80 -2.27
N HIS A 105 -35.33 -5.74 -1.12
CA HIS A 105 -35.96 -5.75 0.20
C HIS A 105 -35.51 -4.53 1.01
N PRO A 106 -36.13 -3.35 0.79
CA PRO A 106 -35.73 -2.11 1.45
C PRO A 106 -35.77 -2.23 2.97
N VAL A 107 -34.65 -1.91 3.61
CA VAL A 107 -34.55 -1.76 5.06
C VAL A 107 -34.42 -0.28 5.35
N VAL A 108 -35.33 0.27 6.14
CA VAL A 108 -35.24 1.67 6.59
C VAL A 108 -34.27 1.73 7.76
N PRO A 109 -33.14 2.47 7.64
CA PRO A 109 -32.23 2.65 8.76
C PRO A 109 -32.87 3.46 9.88
N ASP A 110 -32.63 3.07 11.13
CA ASP A 110 -33.08 3.81 12.32
C ASP A 110 -32.11 4.95 12.63
N VAL A 111 -32.30 6.07 11.94
CA VAL A 111 -31.45 7.26 12.08
C VAL A 111 -31.98 8.16 13.20
N ASN A 112 -31.31 8.12 14.34
CA ASN A 112 -31.61 8.94 15.51
C ASN A 112 -30.55 10.03 15.78
N ALA A 113 -30.79 10.91 16.75
CA ALA A 113 -29.87 12.00 17.10
C ALA A 113 -28.46 11.47 17.47
N PHE A 114 -28.40 10.31 18.13
CA PHE A 114 -27.14 9.67 18.50
C PHE A 114 -26.32 9.21 17.27
N SER A 115 -26.97 8.79 16.17
CA SER A 115 -26.31 8.45 14.91
C SER A 115 -25.50 9.63 14.36
N PHE A 116 -26.11 10.83 14.38
CA PHE A 116 -25.44 12.06 13.97
C PHE A 116 -24.32 12.44 14.92
N SER A 117 -24.56 12.37 16.24
CA SER A 117 -23.53 12.67 17.25
C SER A 117 -22.32 11.75 17.12
N LEU A 118 -22.54 10.44 16.94
CA LEU A 118 -21.47 9.46 16.77
C LEU A 118 -20.65 9.75 15.51
N MET A 119 -21.31 9.98 14.37
CA MET A 119 -20.60 10.30 13.13
C MET A 119 -19.86 11.64 13.22
N ALA A 120 -20.42 12.65 13.87
CA ALA A 120 -19.76 13.94 14.07
C ALA A 120 -18.53 13.82 14.98
N VAL A 121 -18.62 13.05 16.07
CA VAL A 121 -17.49 12.78 16.97
C VAL A 121 -16.41 11.97 16.25
N ALA A 122 -16.78 10.92 15.52
CA ALA A 122 -15.85 10.14 14.70
C ALA A 122 -15.12 11.01 13.67
N PHE A 123 -15.85 11.88 12.97
CA PHE A 123 -15.28 12.81 12.01
C PHE A 123 -14.31 13.80 12.66
N LEU A 124 -14.66 14.32 13.84
CA LEU A 124 -13.80 15.22 14.61
C LEU A 124 -12.52 14.52 15.09
N ILE A 125 -12.62 13.27 15.56
CA ILE A 125 -11.46 12.46 15.95
C ILE A 125 -10.53 12.29 14.73
N ASN A 126 -11.06 11.92 13.57
CA ASN A 126 -10.26 11.77 12.35
C ASN A 126 -9.57 13.08 11.94
N ILE A 127 -10.22 14.25 12.09
CA ILE A 127 -9.58 15.55 11.86
C ILE A 127 -8.41 15.76 12.82
N ILE A 128 -8.60 15.46 14.12
CA ILE A 128 -7.57 15.65 15.14
C ILE A 128 -6.38 14.73 14.85
N VAL A 129 -6.63 13.44 14.58
CA VAL A 129 -5.63 12.44 14.22
C VAL A 129 -4.85 12.88 12.98
N MET A 130 -5.55 13.19 11.88
CA MET A 130 -4.94 13.64 10.63
C MET A 130 -4.05 14.89 10.83
N ARG A 131 -4.52 15.90 11.59
CA ARG A 131 -3.72 17.11 11.86
C ARG A 131 -2.51 16.80 12.71
N TYR A 132 -2.68 15.93 13.70
CA TYR A 132 -1.60 15.55 14.61
C TYR A 132 -0.50 14.76 13.88
N GLU A 133 -0.88 13.75 13.09
CA GLU A 133 0.01 12.95 12.26
C GLU A 133 0.75 13.81 11.25
N TYR A 134 0.04 14.68 10.52
CA TYR A 134 0.67 15.55 9.54
C TYR A 134 1.70 16.50 10.18
N LYS A 135 1.32 17.15 11.29
CA LYS A 135 2.22 18.06 12.02
C LYS A 135 3.45 17.33 12.53
N LYS A 136 3.27 16.16 13.16
CA LYS A 136 4.38 15.37 13.69
C LYS A 136 5.23 14.73 12.59
N GLY A 137 4.62 14.29 11.50
CA GLY A 137 5.32 13.78 10.33
C GLY A 137 6.26 14.81 9.72
N ARG A 138 5.84 16.07 9.63
CA ARG A 138 6.71 17.17 9.19
C ARG A 138 7.81 17.52 10.20
N GLN A 139 7.48 17.58 11.49
CA GLN A 139 8.47 17.88 12.55
C GLN A 139 9.54 16.80 12.69
N LEU A 140 9.14 15.55 12.50
CA LEU A 140 9.99 14.38 12.59
C LEU A 140 10.46 13.91 11.21
N SER A 141 10.31 14.66 10.12
CA SER A 141 10.66 14.23 8.75
C SER A 141 10.37 12.74 8.50
N SER A 142 9.14 12.32 8.80
CA SER A 142 8.68 10.94 8.76
C SER A 142 7.64 10.82 7.68
N ASP A 143 8.05 10.27 6.54
CA ASP A 143 7.16 10.05 5.39
C ASP A 143 6.02 9.09 5.76
N VAL A 144 6.26 8.13 6.65
CA VAL A 144 5.24 7.21 7.17
C VAL A 144 4.09 7.98 7.82
N LEU A 145 4.37 8.93 8.73
CA LEU A 145 3.33 9.72 9.40
C LEU A 145 2.62 10.68 8.44
N VAL A 146 3.32 11.20 7.43
CA VAL A 146 2.70 12.05 6.41
C VAL A 146 1.77 11.24 5.53
N CYS A 147 2.18 10.05 5.08
CA CYS A 147 1.35 9.13 4.30
C CYS A 147 0.11 8.69 5.08
N ASP A 148 0.26 8.32 6.35
CA ASP A 148 -0.86 7.91 7.22
C ASP A 148 -1.89 9.05 7.38
N SER A 149 -1.42 10.31 7.50
CA SER A 149 -2.33 11.46 7.56
C SER A 149 -3.13 11.67 6.26
N ILE A 150 -2.53 11.38 5.10
CA ILE A 150 -3.20 11.47 3.80
C ILE A 150 -4.21 10.32 3.65
N HIS A 151 -3.90 9.14 4.19
CA HIS A 151 -4.82 8.02 4.29
C HIS A 151 -6.05 8.39 5.12
N THR A 152 -5.84 8.85 6.36
CA THR A 152 -6.92 9.30 7.26
C THR A 152 -7.78 10.39 6.62
N LYS A 153 -7.18 11.31 5.84
CA LYS A 153 -7.92 12.30 5.06
C LYS A 153 -8.81 11.67 3.98
N SER A 154 -8.36 10.59 3.35
CA SER A 154 -9.15 9.84 2.36
C SER A 154 -10.36 9.19 3.02
N ASP A 155 -10.20 8.62 4.21
CA ASP A 155 -11.29 8.00 4.99
C ASP A 155 -12.35 9.03 5.43
N MET A 156 -11.93 10.27 5.67
CA MET A 156 -12.87 11.36 5.95
C MET A 156 -13.83 11.63 4.79
N PHE A 157 -13.45 11.39 3.52
CA PHE A 157 -14.39 11.52 2.40
C PHE A 157 -15.49 10.46 2.47
N VAL A 158 -15.15 9.23 2.84
CA VAL A 158 -16.11 8.13 3.05
C VAL A 158 -17.05 8.49 4.21
N SER A 159 -16.49 8.93 5.34
CA SER A 159 -17.28 9.35 6.51
C SER A 159 -18.22 10.52 6.19
N SER A 160 -17.79 11.45 5.33
CA SER A 160 -18.62 12.57 4.87
C SER A 160 -19.80 12.08 4.03
N ALA A 161 -19.60 11.11 3.14
CA ALA A 161 -20.65 10.49 2.36
C ALA A 161 -21.70 9.81 3.26
N VAL A 162 -21.28 9.18 4.36
CA VAL A 162 -22.19 8.60 5.36
C VAL A 162 -22.96 9.69 6.12
N ILE A 163 -22.34 10.81 6.50
CA ILE A 163 -23.06 11.92 7.14
C ILE A 163 -24.15 12.46 6.20
N VAL A 164 -23.84 12.68 4.92
CA VAL A 164 -24.83 13.10 3.91
C VAL A 164 -25.95 12.06 3.81
N THR A 165 -25.61 10.78 3.84
CA THR A 165 -26.57 9.68 3.83
C THR A 165 -27.53 9.71 5.02
N LEU A 166 -27.04 9.97 6.24
CA LEU A 166 -27.90 10.09 7.42
C LEU A 166 -28.87 11.26 7.30
N ILE A 167 -28.41 12.40 6.77
CA ILE A 167 -29.27 13.57 6.49
C ILE A 167 -30.36 13.19 5.48
N SER A 168 -29.97 12.59 4.36
CA SER A 168 -30.89 12.13 3.31
C SER A 168 -31.92 11.12 3.81
N THR A 169 -31.50 10.18 4.65
CA THR A 169 -32.39 9.17 5.24
C THR A 169 -33.42 9.84 6.15
N LYS A 170 -33.02 10.83 6.95
CA LYS A 170 -33.93 11.61 7.79
C LYS A 170 -34.92 12.46 6.98
N LEU A 171 -34.55 12.86 5.76
CA LEU A 171 -35.44 13.54 4.80
C LEU A 171 -36.41 12.58 4.07
N GLY A 172 -36.40 11.29 4.41
CA GLY A 172 -37.31 10.29 3.82
C GLY A 172 -36.75 9.60 2.58
N LEU A 173 -35.44 9.65 2.33
CA LEU A 173 -34.78 9.00 1.19
C LEU A 173 -33.86 7.83 1.64
N PRO A 174 -34.40 6.72 2.19
CA PRO A 174 -33.60 5.60 2.71
C PRO A 174 -32.83 4.83 1.63
N ILE A 175 -33.23 4.95 0.36
CA ILE A 175 -32.51 4.34 -0.78
C ILE A 175 -31.08 4.87 -0.88
N ILE A 176 -30.83 6.11 -0.46
CA ILE A 176 -29.49 6.72 -0.50
C ILE A 176 -28.51 5.95 0.39
N ASP A 177 -28.96 5.38 1.52
CA ASP A 177 -28.11 4.53 2.37
C ASP A 177 -27.62 3.28 1.66
N THR A 178 -28.49 2.64 0.89
CA THR A 178 -28.12 1.45 0.12
C THR A 178 -27.19 1.79 -1.05
N VAL A 179 -27.46 2.90 -1.75
CA VAL A 179 -26.62 3.35 -2.87
C VAL A 179 -25.21 3.75 -2.40
N VAL A 180 -25.12 4.51 -1.30
CA VAL A 180 -23.82 4.92 -0.76
C VAL A 180 -23.04 3.73 -0.22
N ALA A 181 -23.70 2.78 0.47
CA ALA A 181 -23.06 1.53 0.89
C ALA A 181 -22.49 0.73 -0.29
N PHE A 182 -23.24 0.62 -1.39
CA PHE A 182 -22.78 -0.04 -2.61
C PHE A 182 -21.55 0.66 -3.20
N ILE A 183 -21.57 2.00 -3.29
CA ILE A 183 -20.43 2.78 -3.78
C ILE A 183 -19.21 2.56 -2.90
N ILE A 184 -19.35 2.60 -1.56
CA ILE A 184 -18.26 2.33 -0.63
C ILE A 184 -17.72 0.90 -0.85
N GLY A 185 -18.58 -0.10 -0.97
CA GLY A 185 -18.18 -1.48 -1.27
C GLY A 185 -17.37 -1.59 -2.57
N VAL A 186 -17.79 -0.91 -3.64
CA VAL A 186 -17.04 -0.87 -4.92
C VAL A 186 -15.68 -0.17 -4.77
N LEU A 187 -15.60 0.91 -4.00
CA LEU A 187 -14.34 1.59 -3.71
C LEU A 187 -13.36 0.67 -2.95
N ILE A 188 -13.85 -0.05 -1.94
CA ILE A 188 -13.06 -1.04 -1.18
C ILE A 188 -12.56 -2.15 -2.13
N ALA A 189 -13.44 -2.69 -2.98
CA ALA A 189 -13.08 -3.73 -3.95
C ALA A 189 -12.00 -3.24 -4.93
N LYS A 190 -12.10 -1.99 -5.40
CA LYS A 190 -11.09 -1.37 -6.26
C LYS A 190 -9.76 -1.24 -5.55
N THR A 191 -9.73 -0.76 -4.31
CA THR A 191 -8.50 -0.68 -3.50
C THR A 191 -7.88 -2.07 -3.34
N GLY A 192 -8.69 -3.08 -3.03
CA GLY A 192 -8.24 -4.48 -2.98
C GLY A 192 -7.62 -4.95 -4.30
N PHE A 193 -8.24 -4.62 -5.44
CA PHE A 193 -7.73 -4.98 -6.77
C PHE A 193 -6.42 -4.27 -7.12
N ASP A 194 -6.30 -2.98 -6.83
CA ASP A 194 -5.08 -2.21 -7.09
C ASP A 194 -3.89 -2.77 -6.29
N ILE A 195 -4.14 -3.15 -5.02
CA ILE A 195 -3.16 -3.85 -4.19
C ILE A 195 -2.81 -5.22 -4.79
N LEU A 196 -3.80 -6.02 -5.16
CA LEU A 196 -3.59 -7.35 -5.76
C LEU A 196 -2.70 -7.24 -7.00
N LYS A 197 -3.00 -6.30 -7.89
CA LYS A 197 -2.24 -6.08 -9.13
C LYS A 197 -0.79 -5.73 -8.81
N LYS A 198 -0.56 -4.72 -7.96
CA LYS A 198 0.81 -4.28 -7.59
C LYS A 198 1.59 -5.41 -6.91
N SER A 199 0.96 -6.15 -6.00
CA SER A 199 1.61 -7.29 -5.33
C SER A 199 1.88 -8.45 -6.29
N SER A 200 0.97 -8.74 -7.21
CA SER A 200 1.16 -9.78 -8.23
C SER A 200 2.32 -9.43 -9.15
N ASP A 201 2.45 -8.17 -9.56
CA ASP A 201 3.57 -7.71 -10.39
C ASP A 201 4.91 -7.98 -9.68
N VAL A 202 5.03 -7.69 -8.38
CA VAL A 202 6.24 -7.98 -7.60
C VAL A 202 6.51 -9.49 -7.45
N LEU A 203 5.47 -10.29 -7.20
CA LEU A 203 5.62 -11.74 -7.02
C LEU A 203 5.97 -12.46 -8.33
N CYS A 204 5.46 -11.96 -9.46
CA CYS A 204 5.72 -12.47 -10.81
C CYS A 204 7.00 -11.89 -11.45
N ASP A 205 7.88 -11.26 -10.67
CA ASP A 205 9.12 -10.63 -11.15
C ASP A 205 8.88 -9.63 -12.30
N GLY A 206 7.83 -8.82 -12.17
CA GLY A 206 7.53 -7.69 -13.05
C GLY A 206 8.61 -6.60 -12.99
N GLU A 207 8.62 -5.73 -14.00
CA GLU A 207 9.64 -4.70 -14.16
C GLU A 207 9.63 -3.70 -12.99
N ALA A 208 10.60 -3.82 -12.09
CA ALA A 208 10.73 -2.96 -10.90
C ALA A 208 11.35 -1.59 -11.23
N VAL A 209 12.26 -1.56 -12.20
CA VAL A 209 12.87 -0.33 -12.72
C VAL A 209 12.86 -0.39 -14.24
N GLU A 210 12.40 0.69 -14.86
CA GLU A 210 12.33 0.82 -16.31
C GLU A 210 13.69 0.52 -16.97
N LYS A 211 13.71 -0.42 -17.93
CA LYS A 211 14.93 -0.79 -18.66
C LYS A 211 15.65 0.39 -19.30
N ALA A 212 14.90 1.39 -19.77
CA ALA A 212 15.47 2.60 -20.36
C ALA A 212 16.31 3.42 -19.36
N LYS A 213 15.92 3.42 -18.08
CA LYS A 213 16.68 4.08 -17.00
C LYS A 213 17.99 3.35 -16.72
N ILE A 214 17.95 2.01 -16.65
CA ILE A 214 19.14 1.16 -16.49
C ILE A 214 20.09 1.36 -17.68
N ALA A 215 19.57 1.27 -18.90
CA ALA A 215 20.35 1.43 -20.13
C ALA A 215 21.05 2.80 -20.18
N ARG A 216 20.36 3.88 -19.81
CA ARG A 216 20.92 5.24 -19.80
C ARG A 216 22.07 5.38 -18.81
N VAL A 217 21.96 4.77 -17.62
CA VAL A 217 23.02 4.81 -16.61
C VAL A 217 24.24 4.02 -17.07
N VAL A 218 24.04 2.78 -17.52
CA VAL A 218 25.14 1.87 -17.87
C VAL A 218 25.84 2.29 -19.17
N SER A 219 25.13 2.89 -20.13
CA SER A 219 25.73 3.39 -21.38
C SER A 219 26.75 4.51 -21.16
N GLY A 220 26.68 5.20 -20.02
CA GLY A 220 27.64 6.23 -19.64
C GLY A 220 28.93 5.68 -19.03
N VAL A 221 29.03 4.38 -18.76
CA VAL A 221 30.20 3.74 -18.14
C VAL A 221 31.24 3.43 -19.22
N PHE A 222 32.46 3.95 -19.05
CA PHE A 222 33.56 3.68 -19.97
C PHE A 222 33.87 2.18 -20.07
N GLY A 223 33.96 1.66 -21.30
CA GLY A 223 34.22 0.25 -21.59
C GLY A 223 32.98 -0.54 -22.05
N VAL A 224 31.78 0.00 -21.82
CA VAL A 224 30.52 -0.56 -22.33
C VAL A 224 30.37 -0.24 -23.82
N LYS A 225 30.17 -1.26 -24.67
CA LYS A 225 29.91 -1.09 -26.11
C LYS A 225 28.43 -1.16 -26.45
N ALA A 226 27.71 -2.11 -25.86
CA ALA A 226 26.27 -2.26 -26.01
C ALA A 226 25.69 -2.94 -24.76
N ILE A 227 24.39 -2.79 -24.56
CA ILE A 227 23.66 -3.40 -23.44
C ILE A 227 22.38 -3.99 -24.00
N HIS A 228 22.04 -5.21 -23.60
CA HIS A 228 20.78 -5.84 -23.96
C HIS A 228 20.31 -6.78 -22.86
N LYS A 229 19.13 -7.39 -23.07
CA LYS A 229 18.50 -8.33 -22.13
C LYS A 229 18.43 -7.83 -20.67
N ILE A 230 18.17 -6.52 -20.50
CA ILE A 230 17.99 -5.93 -19.17
C ILE A 230 16.70 -6.51 -18.55
N ARG A 231 16.82 -7.06 -17.35
CA ARG A 231 15.73 -7.55 -16.52
C ARG A 231 15.86 -6.92 -15.14
N THR A 232 14.74 -6.45 -14.61
CA THR A 232 14.66 -5.89 -13.26
C THR A 232 13.49 -6.57 -12.57
N ARG A 233 13.65 -6.90 -11.28
CA ARG A 233 12.63 -7.55 -10.46
C ARG A 233 12.75 -7.13 -9.01
N GLY A 234 11.73 -7.45 -8.22
CA GLY A 234 11.72 -7.20 -6.78
C GLY A 234 10.89 -5.98 -6.38
N ARG A 235 11.12 -5.49 -5.17
CA ARG A 235 10.40 -4.34 -4.61
C ARG A 235 11.17 -3.04 -4.85
N GLU A 236 10.49 -1.90 -4.71
CA GLU A 236 11.12 -0.57 -4.85
C GLU A 236 12.32 -0.36 -3.90
N ASP A 237 12.32 -1.00 -2.72
CA ASP A 237 13.43 -0.96 -1.74
C ASP A 237 14.36 -2.19 -1.80
N ASP A 238 14.12 -3.10 -2.75
CA ASP A 238 14.89 -4.33 -2.92
C ASP A 238 14.86 -4.83 -4.39
N VAL A 239 15.47 -4.04 -5.27
CA VAL A 239 15.52 -4.30 -6.71
C VAL A 239 16.75 -5.15 -7.04
N HIS A 240 16.51 -6.19 -7.83
CA HIS A 240 17.54 -7.03 -8.43
C HIS A 240 17.59 -6.75 -9.93
N VAL A 241 18.80 -6.62 -10.48
CA VAL A 241 19.01 -6.28 -11.89
C VAL A 241 19.92 -7.33 -12.55
N ASP A 242 19.44 -7.92 -13.64
CA ASP A 242 20.26 -8.75 -14.53
C ASP A 242 20.41 -8.04 -15.87
N LEU A 243 21.64 -7.95 -16.39
CA LEU A 243 21.89 -7.34 -17.69
C LEU A 243 23.06 -7.98 -18.44
N HIS A 244 23.00 -7.92 -19.76
CA HIS A 244 24.10 -8.33 -20.62
C HIS A 244 24.83 -7.10 -21.13
N VAL A 245 26.16 -7.12 -21.06
CA VAL A 245 27.02 -6.00 -21.42
C VAL A 245 28.07 -6.47 -22.42
N ALA A 246 28.02 -5.90 -23.62
CA ALA A 246 28.99 -6.17 -24.66
C ALA A 246 30.27 -5.35 -24.42
N VAL A 247 31.42 -6.01 -24.46
CA VAL A 247 32.76 -5.43 -24.31
C VAL A 247 33.67 -5.79 -25.47
N ASN A 248 34.85 -5.16 -25.54
CA ASN A 248 35.85 -5.51 -26.55
C ASN A 248 36.32 -6.96 -26.38
N THR A 249 36.36 -7.74 -27.46
CA THR A 249 36.87 -9.12 -27.50
C THR A 249 38.31 -9.29 -27.00
N SER A 250 39.13 -8.24 -27.05
CA SER A 250 40.51 -8.27 -26.55
C SER A 250 40.64 -7.90 -25.07
N MET A 251 39.51 -7.69 -24.36
CA MET A 251 39.53 -7.31 -22.95
C MET A 251 39.95 -8.50 -22.09
N HIS A 252 40.90 -8.29 -21.18
CA HIS A 252 41.28 -9.30 -20.20
C HIS A 252 40.15 -9.58 -19.22
N VAL A 253 40.04 -10.81 -18.71
CA VAL A 253 38.96 -11.21 -17.79
C VAL A 253 38.94 -10.35 -16.52
N ASP A 254 40.11 -10.01 -15.97
CA ASP A 254 40.20 -9.12 -14.81
C ASP A 254 39.62 -7.72 -15.09
N ALA A 255 39.89 -7.17 -16.28
CA ALA A 255 39.34 -5.86 -16.68
C ALA A 255 37.83 -5.92 -16.92
N ALA A 256 37.31 -7.04 -17.43
CA ALA A 256 35.88 -7.28 -17.56
C ALA A 256 35.20 -7.42 -16.20
N HIS A 257 35.85 -8.10 -15.24
CA HIS A 257 35.38 -8.21 -13.87
C HIS A 257 35.32 -6.84 -13.17
N GLU A 258 36.38 -6.03 -13.28
CA GLU A 258 36.40 -4.65 -12.80
C GLU A 258 35.30 -3.78 -13.43
N LEU A 259 35.05 -3.93 -14.72
CA LEU A 259 33.95 -3.25 -15.39
C LEU A 259 32.59 -3.68 -14.82
N SER A 260 32.39 -4.97 -14.56
CA SER A 260 31.15 -5.49 -13.98
C SER A 260 30.87 -4.90 -12.60
N HIS A 261 31.88 -4.80 -11.74
CA HIS A 261 31.79 -4.15 -10.43
C HIS A 261 31.44 -2.68 -10.56
N ARG A 262 32.14 -1.95 -11.43
CA ARG A 262 31.86 -0.53 -11.68
C ARG A 262 30.44 -0.29 -12.15
N ILE A 263 29.90 -1.16 -13.02
CA ILE A 263 28.51 -1.08 -13.48
C ILE A 263 27.54 -1.30 -12.32
N SER A 264 27.77 -2.35 -11.52
CA SER A 264 26.99 -2.62 -10.31
C SER A 264 26.96 -1.42 -9.37
N ASP A 265 28.12 -0.89 -9.02
CA ASP A 265 28.24 0.23 -8.07
C ASP A 265 27.59 1.50 -8.61
N THR A 266 27.81 1.81 -9.89
CA THR A 266 27.18 2.97 -10.55
C THR A 266 25.65 2.87 -10.54
N LEU A 267 25.11 1.67 -10.73
CA LEU A 267 23.66 1.44 -10.69
C LEU A 267 23.12 1.62 -9.26
N LYS A 268 23.77 1.04 -8.26
CA LYS A 268 23.39 1.17 -6.83
C LYS A 268 23.48 2.62 -6.35
N GLU A 269 24.45 3.39 -6.81
CA GLU A 269 24.60 4.81 -6.47
C GLU A 269 23.54 5.70 -7.14
N LYS A 270 23.27 5.50 -8.44
CA LYS A 270 22.37 6.38 -9.21
C LYS A 270 20.90 6.03 -9.09
N ILE A 271 20.57 4.80 -8.72
CA ILE A 271 19.20 4.31 -8.63
C ILE A 271 19.01 3.72 -7.22
N PRO A 272 18.51 4.54 -6.27
CA PRO A 272 18.18 4.07 -4.94
C PRO A 272 17.22 2.88 -5.01
N GLY A 273 17.43 1.89 -4.14
CA GLY A 273 16.62 0.67 -4.08
C GLY A 273 17.19 -0.53 -4.80
N ILE A 274 18.24 -0.38 -5.63
CA ILE A 274 18.97 -1.54 -6.19
C ILE A 274 19.83 -2.18 -5.11
N THR A 275 19.53 -3.44 -4.79
CA THR A 275 20.27 -4.24 -3.81
C THR A 275 21.35 -5.08 -4.48
N ASP A 276 21.00 -5.70 -5.61
CA ASP A 276 21.87 -6.66 -6.31
C ASP A 276 21.87 -6.47 -7.83
N VAL A 277 23.03 -6.68 -8.43
CA VAL A 277 23.25 -6.51 -9.87
C VAL A 277 24.14 -7.63 -10.40
N ILE A 278 23.61 -8.40 -11.35
CA ILE A 278 24.35 -9.44 -12.06
C ILE A 278 24.61 -8.96 -13.49
N VAL A 279 25.89 -8.79 -13.81
CA VAL A 279 26.33 -8.36 -15.14
C VAL A 279 26.90 -9.57 -15.88
N HIS A 280 26.24 -9.99 -16.95
CA HIS A 280 26.78 -10.98 -17.88
C HIS A 280 27.60 -10.27 -18.96
N ILE A 281 28.93 -10.47 -18.95
CA ILE A 281 29.82 -9.87 -19.94
C ILE A 281 29.81 -10.72 -21.22
N GLU A 282 29.57 -10.09 -22.36
CA GLU A 282 29.60 -10.72 -23.68
C GLU A 282 30.61 -10.00 -24.60
N PRO A 283 31.23 -10.71 -25.55
CA PRO A 283 32.03 -10.05 -26.57
C PRO A 283 31.15 -9.30 -27.57
N SER A 284 31.58 -8.13 -28.03
CA SER A 284 30.82 -7.23 -28.93
C SER A 284 30.46 -7.80 -30.31
N GLN A 285 30.81 -9.06 -30.58
CA GLN A 285 30.45 -9.77 -31.81
C GLN A 285 29.06 -10.43 -31.70
N TYR A 286 28.51 -10.58 -30.49
CA TYR A 286 27.13 -11.02 -30.28
C TYR A 286 26.19 -9.79 -30.29
N LYS A 287 25.16 -9.84 -31.14
CA LYS A 287 24.09 -8.84 -31.26
C LYS A 287 22.84 -9.30 -30.54
#